data_AF-A0A1T5FAY2-F1
#
_entry.id   AF-A0A1T5FAY2-F1
#
_cell.length_a   1.000
_cell.length_b   1.000
_cell.length_c   1.000
_cell.angle_alpha   90.00
_cell.angle_beta   90.00
_cell.angle_gamma   90.00
#
_symmetry.space_group_name_H-M   'P 1'
#
loop_
_entity.id
_entity.type
_entity.pdbx_description
1 polymer ?
#
loop_
_entity_poly.entity_id
_entity_poly.type
_entity_poly.pdbx_seq_one_letter_code
_entity_poly.pdbx_strand_id
1 'polypeptide(L)'
;MVKSMSMSKKIKVYKAINTVLHRITMKREFALIAKAEELDQCNGDNLNHIYLIDQSGAKYLLYVGDKVYSRESFDKNTCLSKILEKYPDLEEDDVFFPTINDLYKIAEDKTLEIPFIIKERRDQLNRKWINDYLQIGTNEGEWYMTDDFSAINIQLQEIGDKKEGSITATTDSVTDPAKFEIYDRLMKILYDSGAEEHYGDAFCIEYSIIYARQEYRYYLMYFFSNHSWNADPSNILNVCVTTTIVPGIFDSKDVRFTHPSKKTYCKEDGKEYLMVLMTMDNDVSVKFVSVGKDKSEKQTDGDVAGNRVYDNLMDFSVWLSAFHQEIRMA
;
A
#
# COMPACT_ATOMS: atom_id res chain seq x y z
N MET A 1 13.03 -27.26 -21.23
CA MET A 1 11.97 -26.24 -21.15
C MET A 1 11.73 -25.96 -19.67
N VAL A 2 12.34 -24.91 -19.11
CA VAL A 2 12.21 -24.58 -17.69
C VAL A 2 10.82 -23.99 -17.52
N LYS A 3 9.91 -24.67 -16.80
CA LYS A 3 8.66 -24.07 -16.33
C LYS A 3 9.08 -22.83 -15.52
N SER A 4 8.81 -21.63 -16.04
CA SER A 4 8.98 -20.43 -15.22
C SER A 4 8.01 -20.60 -14.06
N MET A 5 8.50 -20.90 -12.87
CA MET A 5 7.67 -20.85 -11.66
C MET A 5 7.15 -19.42 -11.59
N SER A 6 5.86 -19.27 -11.86
CA SER A 6 5.18 -18.01 -11.67
C SER A 6 5.33 -17.66 -10.19
N MET A 7 6.15 -16.64 -9.88
CA MET A 7 6.22 -16.15 -8.52
C MET A 7 4.85 -15.55 -8.18
N SER A 8 4.11 -16.24 -7.31
CA SER A 8 2.90 -15.73 -6.70
C SER A 8 3.27 -14.44 -5.95
N LYS A 9 2.57 -13.35 -6.29
CA LYS A 9 2.75 -12.03 -5.70
C LYS A 9 1.58 -11.75 -4.77
N LYS A 10 1.81 -10.92 -3.76
CA LYS A 10 0.80 -10.62 -2.73
C LYS A 10 0.80 -9.13 -2.42
N ILE A 11 -0.40 -8.58 -2.30
CA ILE A 11 -0.67 -7.25 -1.75
C ILE A 11 -1.34 -7.44 -0.40
N LYS A 12 -0.86 -6.73 0.63
CA LYS A 12 -1.51 -6.70 1.93
C LYS A 12 -2.03 -5.30 2.20
N VAL A 13 -3.32 -5.14 2.49
CA VAL A 13 -3.91 -3.85 2.87
C VAL A 13 -4.09 -3.81 4.38
N TYR A 14 -3.58 -2.76 5.01
CA TYR A 14 -3.54 -2.57 6.45
C TYR A 14 -4.55 -1.51 6.93
N LYS A 15 -4.73 -0.44 6.15
CA LYS A 15 -5.69 0.63 6.46
C LYS A 15 -6.68 0.83 5.32
N ALA A 16 -7.86 1.33 5.67
CA ALA A 16 -8.98 1.51 4.75
C ALA A 16 -9.45 0.21 4.06
N ILE A 17 -9.32 -0.93 4.76
CA ILE A 17 -9.77 -2.25 4.27
C ILE A 17 -11.25 -2.21 3.87
N ASN A 18 -12.11 -1.55 4.65
CA ASN A 18 -13.53 -1.42 4.31
C ASN A 18 -13.75 -0.70 2.97
N THR A 19 -12.96 0.34 2.68
CA THR A 19 -13.01 1.06 1.40
C THR A 19 -12.56 0.15 0.25
N VAL A 20 -11.50 -0.63 0.46
CA VAL A 20 -11.02 -1.60 -0.54
C VAL A 20 -12.04 -2.71 -0.77
N LEU A 21 -12.55 -3.33 0.29
CA LEU A 21 -13.60 -4.34 0.24
C LEU A 21 -14.85 -3.80 -0.43
N HIS A 22 -15.26 -2.56 -0.13
CA HIS A 22 -16.36 -1.91 -0.82
C HIS A 22 -16.11 -1.90 -2.33
N ARG A 23 -14.97 -1.37 -2.78
CA ARG A 23 -14.63 -1.26 -4.21
C ARG A 23 -14.58 -2.61 -4.91
N ILE A 24 -14.05 -3.64 -4.24
CA ILE A 24 -13.96 -4.99 -4.79
C ILE A 24 -15.34 -5.65 -4.90
N THR A 25 -16.16 -5.55 -3.85
CA THR A 25 -17.45 -6.25 -3.75
C THR A 25 -18.63 -5.46 -4.32
N MET A 26 -18.43 -4.18 -4.65
CA MET A 26 -19.48 -3.31 -5.17
C MET A 26 -20.11 -3.92 -6.42
N LYS A 27 -21.43 -4.20 -6.33
CA LYS A 27 -22.27 -4.81 -7.38
C LYS A 27 -21.92 -6.27 -7.72
N ARG A 28 -21.18 -6.99 -6.87
CA ARG A 28 -20.85 -8.41 -7.05
C ARG A 28 -21.45 -9.29 -5.96
N GLU A 29 -21.70 -10.55 -6.28
CA GLU A 29 -22.01 -11.58 -5.29
C GLU A 29 -20.75 -11.89 -4.49
N PHE A 30 -20.88 -12.09 -3.18
CA PHE A 30 -19.76 -12.51 -2.35
C PHE A 30 -20.19 -13.42 -1.21
N ALA A 31 -19.24 -14.23 -0.76
CA ALA A 31 -19.37 -15.12 0.39
C ALA A 31 -18.03 -15.17 1.14
N LEU A 32 -18.08 -15.51 2.42
CA LEU A 32 -16.89 -15.84 3.21
C LEU A 32 -16.81 -17.34 3.43
N ILE A 33 -15.62 -17.90 3.33
CA ILE A 33 -15.35 -19.33 3.53
C ILE A 33 -14.32 -19.46 4.66
N ALA A 34 -14.66 -20.17 5.74
CA ALA A 34 -13.82 -20.25 6.94
C ALA A 34 -12.67 -21.27 6.84
N LYS A 35 -12.82 -22.36 6.07
CA LYS A 35 -11.76 -23.36 5.84
C LYS A 35 -10.87 -23.00 4.64
N ALA A 36 -10.32 -21.79 4.63
CA ALA A 36 -9.50 -21.31 3.51
C ALA A 36 -8.14 -22.03 3.38
N GLU A 37 -7.62 -22.59 4.47
CA GLU A 37 -6.28 -23.19 4.54
C GLU A 37 -6.15 -24.52 3.77
N GLU A 38 -7.28 -25.18 3.47
CA GLU A 38 -7.31 -26.45 2.72
C GLU A 38 -7.53 -26.26 1.21
N LEU A 39 -7.84 -25.03 0.76
CA LEU A 39 -8.11 -24.71 -0.65
C LEU A 39 -6.83 -24.38 -1.45
N ASP A 40 -5.68 -24.40 -0.79
CA ASP A 40 -4.36 -24.21 -1.40
C ASP A 40 -3.91 -25.52 -2.07
N GLN A 41 -4.15 -25.65 -3.39
CA GLN A 41 -3.28 -26.32 -4.40
C GLN A 41 -3.98 -26.80 -5.68
N CYS A 42 -5.30 -26.68 -5.82
CA CYS A 42 -5.98 -27.16 -7.02
C CYS A 42 -6.33 -26.03 -8.01
N ASN A 43 -5.59 -26.05 -9.12
CA ASN A 43 -5.77 -25.34 -10.40
C ASN A 43 -5.04 -23.99 -10.54
N GLY A 44 -4.16 -23.95 -11.54
CA GLY A 44 -3.46 -22.75 -12.01
C GLY A 44 -4.34 -21.78 -12.82
N ASP A 45 -5.66 -21.94 -12.80
CA ASP A 45 -6.66 -21.05 -13.43
C ASP A 45 -7.41 -20.18 -12.39
N ASN A 46 -6.93 -20.15 -11.14
CA ASN A 46 -7.78 -19.99 -9.96
C ASN A 46 -7.29 -18.85 -9.02
N LEU A 47 -7.23 -17.59 -9.48
CA LEU A 47 -6.66 -16.48 -8.70
C LEU A 47 -7.53 -15.21 -8.66
N ASN A 48 -8.76 -15.36 -8.18
CA ASN A 48 -9.56 -14.26 -7.61
C ASN A 48 -9.73 -14.41 -6.09
N HIS A 49 -8.87 -15.20 -5.44
CA HIS A 49 -8.92 -15.37 -3.99
C HIS A 49 -8.48 -14.07 -3.32
N ILE A 50 -9.22 -13.69 -2.29
CA ILE A 50 -8.93 -12.56 -1.43
C ILE A 50 -9.07 -13.09 -0.01
N TYR A 51 -8.05 -12.90 0.82
CA TYR A 51 -8.05 -13.42 2.17
C TYR A 51 -8.21 -12.30 3.19
N LEU A 52 -9.05 -12.51 4.18
CA LEU A 52 -9.04 -11.76 5.43
C LEU A 52 -8.25 -12.58 6.46
N ILE A 53 -7.13 -12.03 6.90
CA ILE A 53 -6.19 -12.69 7.81
C ILE A 53 -6.29 -12.01 9.17
N ASP A 54 -6.55 -12.78 10.21
CA ASP A 54 -6.53 -12.26 11.59
C ASP A 54 -5.11 -12.24 12.19
N GLN A 55 -4.99 -11.71 13.41
CA GLN A 55 -3.71 -11.61 14.12
C GLN A 55 -3.08 -12.97 14.46
N SER A 56 -3.88 -14.05 14.53
CA SER A 56 -3.41 -15.41 14.77
C SER A 56 -2.89 -16.09 13.50
N GLY A 57 -3.18 -15.50 12.33
CA GLY A 57 -2.86 -16.05 11.02
C GLY A 57 -3.99 -16.84 10.38
N ALA A 58 -5.12 -17.00 11.07
CA ALA A 58 -6.28 -17.70 10.52
C ALA A 58 -6.87 -16.90 9.36
N LYS A 59 -7.29 -17.62 8.31
CA LYS A 59 -7.72 -17.02 7.04
C LYS A 59 -9.18 -17.29 6.75
N TYR A 60 -9.90 -16.24 6.38
CA TYR A 60 -11.18 -16.35 5.69
C TYR A 60 -10.98 -16.04 4.22
N LEU A 61 -11.48 -16.90 3.34
CA LEU A 61 -11.50 -16.64 1.91
C LEU A 61 -12.76 -15.85 1.56
N LEU A 62 -12.58 -14.66 1.01
CA LEU A 62 -13.63 -13.89 0.35
C LEU A 62 -13.79 -14.40 -1.09
N TYR A 63 -14.85 -15.16 -1.31
CA TYR A 63 -15.31 -15.50 -2.65
C TYR A 63 -16.01 -14.29 -3.25
N VAL A 64 -15.64 -13.91 -4.48
CA VAL A 64 -16.31 -12.87 -5.26
C VAL A 64 -16.74 -13.46 -6.59
N GLY A 65 -18.04 -13.39 -6.89
CA GLY A 65 -18.61 -13.90 -8.13
C GLY A 65 -18.20 -13.08 -9.35
N ASP A 66 -18.16 -13.74 -10.50
CA ASP A 66 -17.77 -13.12 -11.79
C ASP A 66 -18.88 -12.22 -12.37
N LYS A 67 -20.14 -12.42 -11.95
CA LYS A 67 -21.30 -11.69 -12.47
C LYS A 67 -21.62 -10.47 -11.60
N VAL A 68 -21.83 -9.35 -12.28
CA VAL A 68 -22.34 -8.11 -11.69
C VAL A 68 -23.87 -8.17 -11.72
N TYR A 69 -24.50 -8.39 -10.57
CA TYR A 69 -25.96 -8.44 -10.44
C TYR A 69 -26.50 -7.16 -9.80
N SER A 70 -27.76 -6.81 -10.11
CA SER A 70 -28.53 -5.97 -9.21
C SER A 70 -28.75 -6.74 -7.89
N ARG A 71 -28.74 -6.06 -6.74
CA ARG A 71 -28.93 -6.70 -5.42
C ARG A 71 -30.19 -7.57 -5.35
N GLU A 72 -31.21 -7.23 -6.12
CA GLU A 72 -32.50 -7.95 -6.21
C GLU A 72 -32.41 -9.29 -6.95
N SER A 73 -31.35 -9.52 -7.73
CA SER A 73 -31.15 -10.75 -8.51
C SER A 73 -30.23 -11.76 -7.82
N PHE A 74 -29.78 -11.47 -6.60
CA PHE A 74 -28.86 -12.35 -5.86
C PHE A 74 -29.59 -13.58 -5.32
N ASP A 75 -29.17 -14.76 -5.77
CA ASP A 75 -29.65 -16.05 -5.26
C ASP A 75 -28.54 -16.79 -4.51
N LYS A 76 -28.69 -16.84 -3.18
CA LYS A 76 -27.77 -17.51 -2.27
C LYS A 76 -27.57 -18.98 -2.61
N ASN A 77 -28.63 -19.70 -3.01
CA ASN A 77 -28.55 -21.13 -3.28
C ASN A 77 -27.77 -21.39 -4.56
N THR A 78 -28.02 -20.60 -5.61
CA THR A 78 -27.24 -20.66 -6.85
C THR A 78 -25.77 -20.32 -6.60
N CYS A 79 -25.47 -19.34 -5.73
CA CYS A 79 -24.09 -19.00 -5.37
C CYS A 79 -23.42 -20.12 -4.58
N LEU A 80 -24.09 -20.67 -3.57
CA LEU A 80 -23.61 -21.78 -2.75
C LEU A 80 -23.30 -23.01 -3.61
N SER A 81 -24.22 -23.42 -4.50
CA SER A 81 -23.99 -24.55 -5.40
C SER A 81 -22.74 -24.39 -6.26
N LYS A 82 -22.46 -23.19 -6.77
CA LYS A 82 -21.22 -22.91 -7.53
C LYS A 82 -19.97 -22.99 -6.66
N ILE A 83 -20.05 -22.52 -5.42
CA ILE A 83 -18.94 -22.59 -4.46
C ILE A 83 -18.63 -24.06 -4.15
N LEU A 84 -19.64 -24.87 -3.85
CA LEU A 84 -19.49 -26.30 -3.54
C LEU A 84 -19.07 -27.12 -4.78
N GLU A 85 -19.54 -26.78 -5.97
CA GLU A 85 -19.05 -27.39 -7.22
C GLU A 85 -17.57 -27.09 -7.45
N LYS A 86 -17.13 -25.87 -7.12
CA LYS A 86 -15.74 -25.43 -7.25
C LYS A 86 -14.84 -26.01 -6.15
N TYR A 87 -15.38 -26.20 -4.95
CA TYR A 87 -14.67 -26.65 -3.76
C TYR A 87 -15.48 -27.79 -3.09
N PRO A 88 -15.39 -29.02 -3.61
CA PRO A 88 -16.25 -30.13 -3.21
C PRO A 88 -16.01 -30.64 -1.79
N ASP A 89 -14.90 -30.27 -1.17
CA ASP A 89 -14.56 -30.63 0.21
C ASP A 89 -15.19 -29.69 1.25
N LEU A 90 -15.86 -28.62 0.83
CA LEU A 90 -16.58 -27.72 1.72
C LEU A 90 -17.97 -28.26 2.08
N GLU A 91 -18.39 -28.05 3.31
CA GLU A 91 -19.77 -28.24 3.74
C GLU A 91 -20.55 -26.92 3.63
N GLU A 92 -21.89 -26.98 3.62
CA GLU A 92 -22.72 -25.77 3.55
C GLU A 92 -22.42 -24.80 4.70
N ASP A 93 -22.16 -25.32 5.90
CA ASP A 93 -21.85 -24.55 7.10
C ASP A 93 -20.46 -23.88 7.05
N ASP A 94 -19.60 -24.25 6.09
CA ASP A 94 -18.30 -23.60 5.87
C ASP A 94 -18.43 -22.27 5.10
N VAL A 95 -19.62 -21.99 4.53
CA VAL A 95 -19.88 -20.84 3.63
C VAL A 95 -20.86 -19.86 4.27
N PHE A 96 -20.42 -18.62 4.44
CA PHE A 96 -21.19 -17.54 5.04
C PHE A 96 -21.56 -16.49 3.99
N PHE A 97 -22.80 -15.99 4.03
CA PHE A 97 -23.27 -14.89 3.19
C PHE A 97 -23.55 -13.62 4.01
N PRO A 98 -22.49 -12.93 4.47
CA PRO A 98 -22.63 -11.71 5.26
C PRO A 98 -23.21 -10.56 4.43
N THR A 99 -23.87 -9.61 5.09
CA THR A 99 -24.13 -8.30 4.45
C THR A 99 -22.82 -7.51 4.32
N ILE A 100 -22.81 -6.43 3.53
CA ILE A 100 -21.60 -5.59 3.41
C ILE A 100 -21.18 -4.99 4.77
N ASN A 101 -22.14 -4.65 5.63
CA ASN A 101 -21.86 -4.13 6.96
C ASN A 101 -21.31 -5.22 7.89
N ASP A 102 -21.81 -6.44 7.76
CA ASP A 102 -21.26 -7.58 8.53
C ASP A 102 -19.85 -7.90 8.05
N LEU A 103 -19.59 -7.82 6.74
CA LEU A 103 -18.25 -7.99 6.19
C LEU A 103 -17.27 -6.95 6.75
N TYR A 104 -17.69 -5.69 6.92
CA TYR A 104 -16.85 -4.66 7.54
C TYR A 104 -16.54 -4.94 9.00
N LYS A 105 -17.52 -5.42 9.77
CA LYS A 105 -17.29 -5.85 11.16
C LYS A 105 -16.37 -7.06 11.21
N ILE A 106 -16.52 -8.01 10.29
CA ILE A 106 -15.63 -9.16 10.18
C ILE A 106 -14.22 -8.71 9.79
N ALA A 107 -14.06 -7.68 8.96
CA ALA A 107 -12.77 -7.17 8.53
C ALA A 107 -12.08 -6.27 9.57
N GLU A 108 -12.77 -5.88 10.64
CA GLU A 108 -12.20 -5.11 11.74
C GLU A 108 -10.98 -5.85 12.33
N ASP A 109 -9.86 -5.14 12.43
CA ASP A 109 -8.55 -5.64 12.89
C ASP A 109 -7.90 -6.78 12.07
N LYS A 110 -8.40 -7.06 10.86
CA LYS A 110 -7.80 -8.03 9.95
C LYS A 110 -6.88 -7.35 8.94
N THR A 111 -6.07 -8.15 8.25
CA THR A 111 -5.31 -7.73 7.05
C THR A 111 -5.97 -8.33 5.81
N LEU A 112 -6.15 -7.54 4.77
CA LEU A 112 -6.64 -8.03 3.49
C LEU A 112 -5.45 -8.46 2.61
N GLU A 113 -5.32 -9.75 2.31
CA GLU A 113 -4.28 -10.29 1.43
C GLU A 113 -4.86 -10.64 0.05
N ILE A 114 -4.29 -10.07 -1.00
CA ILE A 114 -4.71 -10.25 -2.40
C ILE A 114 -3.56 -10.89 -3.18
N PRO A 115 -3.58 -12.22 -3.40
CA PRO A 115 -2.65 -12.90 -4.29
C PRO A 115 -2.95 -12.62 -5.77
N PHE A 116 -1.90 -12.57 -6.60
CA PHE A 116 -2.05 -12.45 -8.06
C PHE A 116 -0.81 -12.95 -8.83
N ILE A 117 -0.97 -13.17 -10.15
CA ILE A 117 0.11 -13.57 -11.08
C ILE A 117 0.27 -12.56 -12.24
N ILE A 118 1.52 -12.31 -12.65
CA ILE A 118 1.90 -11.32 -13.69
C ILE A 118 1.35 -11.66 -15.09
N LYS A 119 1.26 -12.94 -15.43
CA LYS A 119 0.98 -13.41 -16.81
C LYS A 119 -0.51 -13.51 -17.13
N GLU A 120 -1.39 -13.19 -16.20
CA GLU A 120 -2.83 -13.41 -16.36
C GLU A 120 -3.54 -12.29 -17.15
N ARG A 121 -4.78 -12.55 -17.58
CA ARG A 121 -5.52 -11.60 -18.43
C ARG A 121 -5.98 -10.37 -17.63
N ARG A 122 -6.08 -9.20 -18.29
CA ARG A 122 -6.45 -7.91 -17.67
C ARG A 122 -7.87 -7.89 -17.06
N ASP A 123 -8.73 -8.81 -17.47
CA ASP A 123 -10.14 -8.92 -17.06
C ASP A 123 -10.34 -9.64 -15.71
N GLN A 124 -9.31 -10.28 -15.15
CA GLN A 124 -9.39 -10.86 -13.81
C GLN A 124 -9.61 -9.79 -12.74
N LEU A 125 -10.40 -10.11 -11.70
CA LEU A 125 -10.82 -9.15 -10.69
C LEU A 125 -9.64 -8.52 -9.95
N ASN A 126 -8.71 -9.34 -9.46
CA ASN A 126 -7.55 -8.87 -8.71
C ASN A 126 -6.69 -7.94 -9.58
N ARG A 127 -6.39 -8.35 -10.82
CA ARG A 127 -5.59 -7.52 -11.75
C ARG A 127 -6.31 -6.24 -12.17
N LYS A 128 -7.63 -6.30 -12.42
CA LYS A 128 -8.43 -5.13 -12.76
C LYS A 128 -8.44 -4.12 -11.62
N TRP A 129 -8.72 -4.56 -10.39
CA TRP A 129 -8.70 -3.67 -9.23
C TRP A 129 -7.31 -3.07 -8.98
N ILE A 130 -6.25 -3.90 -9.08
CA ILE A 130 -4.87 -3.43 -8.95
C ILE A 130 -4.54 -2.36 -9.99
N ASN A 131 -4.90 -2.57 -11.27
CA ASN A 131 -4.62 -1.58 -12.32
C ASN A 131 -5.48 -0.32 -12.15
N ASP A 132 -6.78 -0.49 -11.89
CA ASP A 132 -7.75 0.62 -11.87
C ASP A 132 -7.59 1.49 -10.60
N TYR A 133 -7.14 0.91 -9.48
CA TYR A 133 -7.14 1.57 -8.16
C TYR A 133 -5.82 1.53 -7.39
N LEU A 134 -4.83 0.77 -7.83
CA LEU A 134 -3.47 0.91 -7.32
C LEU A 134 -2.51 1.37 -8.41
N GLN A 135 -2.92 1.40 -9.69
CA GLN A 135 -2.07 1.79 -10.82
C GLN A 135 -0.71 1.08 -10.86
N ILE A 136 -0.70 -0.18 -10.42
CA ILE A 136 0.52 -0.99 -10.45
C ILE A 136 0.64 -1.63 -11.83
N GLY A 137 1.72 -1.32 -12.54
CA GLY A 137 2.18 -1.98 -13.75
C GLY A 137 3.24 -3.04 -13.48
N THR A 138 3.42 -3.93 -14.45
CA THR A 138 4.52 -4.91 -14.44
C THR A 138 5.06 -5.07 -15.85
N ASN A 139 6.36 -4.87 -16.04
CA ASN A 139 7.04 -5.03 -17.32
C ASN A 139 8.24 -5.95 -17.08
N GLU A 140 8.37 -7.00 -17.89
CA GLU A 140 9.49 -7.95 -17.85
C GLU A 140 9.85 -8.56 -16.47
N GLY A 141 8.92 -8.56 -15.52
CA GLY A 141 9.13 -9.09 -14.16
C GLY A 141 9.44 -8.03 -13.12
N GLU A 142 9.78 -6.83 -13.56
CA GLU A 142 9.94 -5.65 -12.72
C GLU A 142 8.61 -4.94 -12.50
N TRP A 143 8.49 -4.36 -11.32
CA TRP A 143 7.32 -3.59 -10.92
C TRP A 143 7.58 -2.14 -11.23
N TYR A 144 6.57 -1.47 -11.78
CA TYR A 144 6.59 -0.02 -11.90
C TYR A 144 5.17 0.48 -11.74
N MET A 145 5.01 1.58 -11.02
CA MET A 145 3.74 2.29 -10.96
C MET A 145 3.51 2.96 -12.32
N THR A 146 2.29 2.92 -12.83
CA THR A 146 1.95 3.57 -14.11
C THR A 146 1.67 5.07 -13.97
N ASP A 147 1.81 5.62 -12.77
CA ASP A 147 1.57 7.03 -12.43
C ASP A 147 2.75 7.59 -11.61
N ASP A 148 2.81 8.91 -11.49
CA ASP A 148 3.89 9.64 -10.84
C ASP A 148 4.04 9.17 -9.37
N PHE A 149 5.23 8.66 -9.02
CA PHE A 149 5.50 8.10 -7.71
C PHE A 149 6.46 8.98 -6.91
N SER A 150 6.30 8.94 -5.60
CA SER A 150 7.34 9.41 -4.69
C SER A 150 7.93 8.25 -3.90
N ALA A 151 9.25 8.23 -3.71
CA ALA A 151 9.93 7.22 -2.90
C ALA A 151 10.65 7.88 -1.73
N ILE A 152 10.21 7.59 -0.51
CA ILE A 152 10.89 7.98 0.72
C ILE A 152 11.82 6.85 1.14
N ASN A 153 13.12 7.14 1.23
CA ASN A 153 14.13 6.20 1.71
C ASN A 153 14.67 6.66 3.05
N ILE A 154 14.55 5.82 4.08
CA ILE A 154 15.03 6.10 5.44
C ILE A 154 16.30 5.28 5.69
N GLN A 155 17.42 5.93 6.00
CA GLN A 155 18.65 5.26 6.41
C GLN A 155 18.83 5.35 7.92
N LEU A 156 18.96 4.20 8.55
CA LEU A 156 19.09 4.05 10.00
C LEU A 156 20.44 3.46 10.37
N GLN A 157 21.04 3.92 11.45
CA GLN A 157 22.26 3.35 12.02
C GLN A 157 22.05 3.05 13.50
N GLU A 158 22.54 1.92 13.98
CA GLU A 158 22.31 1.47 15.36
C GLU A 158 22.97 2.42 16.37
N ILE A 159 22.29 2.66 17.50
CA ILE A 159 22.83 3.39 18.66
C ILE A 159 23.13 2.36 19.75
N GLY A 160 24.35 2.38 20.29
CA GLY A 160 24.73 1.46 21.35
C GLY A 160 26.17 1.63 21.83
N ASP A 161 26.62 0.71 22.67
CA ASP A 161 28.00 0.71 23.15
C ASP A 161 28.94 0.27 22.02
N LYS A 162 29.79 1.20 21.56
CA LYS A 162 30.77 0.93 20.52
C LYS A 162 31.81 -0.07 21.03
N LYS A 163 31.78 -1.30 20.52
CA LYS A 163 32.81 -2.31 20.82
C LYS A 163 34.04 -2.04 19.95
N GLU A 164 35.16 -1.68 20.57
CA GLU A 164 36.46 -1.61 19.88
C GLU A 164 36.76 -2.96 19.20
N GLY A 165 36.83 -2.96 17.87
CA GLY A 165 37.12 -4.15 17.06
C GLY A 165 35.92 -4.83 16.40
N SER A 166 34.68 -4.35 16.57
CA SER A 166 33.58 -4.85 15.74
C SER A 166 33.72 -4.30 14.33
N ILE A 167 34.26 -5.10 13.41
CA ILE A 167 34.04 -4.92 11.99
C ILE A 167 32.54 -5.14 11.78
N THR A 168 31.77 -4.07 11.87
CA THR A 168 30.33 -4.09 11.60
C THR A 168 30.11 -4.51 10.16
N ALA A 169 29.13 -5.39 9.93
CA ALA A 169 28.79 -5.93 8.63
C ALA A 169 28.90 -4.87 7.52
N THR A 170 29.60 -5.18 6.42
CA THR A 170 29.93 -4.21 5.36
C THR A 170 28.78 -3.96 4.39
N THR A 171 27.60 -4.52 4.64
CA THR A 171 26.48 -4.52 3.70
C THR A 171 25.27 -3.92 4.37
N ASP A 172 24.74 -2.89 3.73
CA ASP A 172 23.42 -2.35 3.97
C ASP A 172 22.38 -3.48 4.00
N SER A 173 21.43 -3.39 4.93
CA SER A 173 20.32 -4.33 5.00
C SER A 173 19.01 -3.60 4.81
N VAL A 174 18.30 -3.94 3.73
CA VAL A 174 16.92 -3.49 3.49
C VAL A 174 16.00 -4.23 4.45
N THR A 175 15.14 -3.48 5.13
CA THR A 175 14.24 -3.98 6.17
C THR A 175 12.86 -3.37 6.00
N ASP A 176 11.84 -4.02 6.57
CA ASP A 176 10.48 -3.49 6.57
C ASP A 176 10.45 -2.22 7.44
N PRO A 177 10.11 -1.04 6.86
CA PRO A 177 10.04 0.21 7.62
C PRO A 177 9.04 0.11 8.78
N ALA A 178 7.98 -0.71 8.66
CA ALA A 178 6.97 -0.86 9.70
C ALA A 178 7.51 -1.44 11.01
N LYS A 179 8.75 -1.98 11.04
CA LYS A 179 9.43 -2.40 12.27
C LYS A 179 9.86 -1.24 13.15
N PHE A 180 10.00 -0.03 12.59
CA PHE A 180 10.55 1.12 13.31
C PHE A 180 9.45 2.11 13.67
N GLU A 181 9.57 2.71 14.84
CA GLU A 181 8.61 3.73 15.29
C GLU A 181 8.64 5.00 14.40
N ILE A 182 9.76 5.28 13.72
CA ILE A 182 9.86 6.41 12.79
C ILE A 182 8.89 6.31 11.62
N TYR A 183 8.57 5.08 11.20
CA TYR A 183 7.54 4.84 10.19
C TYR A 183 6.17 5.26 10.69
N ASP A 184 5.83 4.96 11.95
CA ASP A 184 4.54 5.35 12.53
C ASP A 184 4.41 6.88 12.58
N ARG A 185 5.49 7.59 12.95
CA ARG A 185 5.53 9.06 12.90
C ARG A 185 5.41 9.60 11.48
N LEU A 186 6.11 9.02 10.51
CA LEU A 186 6.02 9.42 9.11
C LEU A 186 4.60 9.21 8.56
N MET A 187 4.00 8.05 8.82
CA MET A 187 2.62 7.75 8.41
C MET A 187 1.63 8.69 9.08
N LYS A 188 1.86 9.07 10.34
CA LYS A 188 1.06 10.08 11.02
C LYS A 188 1.15 11.43 10.31
N ILE A 189 2.35 11.89 9.96
CA ILE A 189 2.55 13.15 9.22
C ILE A 189 1.81 13.14 7.88
N LEU A 190 1.96 12.06 7.11
CA LEU A 190 1.27 11.91 5.81
C LEU A 190 -0.25 11.84 5.95
N TYR A 191 -0.74 11.20 7.01
CA TYR A 191 -2.17 11.10 7.28
C TYR A 191 -2.75 12.43 7.75
N ASP A 192 -2.10 13.08 8.71
CA ASP A 192 -2.51 14.38 9.23
C ASP A 192 -2.50 15.43 8.11
N SER A 193 -1.46 15.46 7.25
CA SER A 193 -1.42 16.40 6.13
C SER A 193 -2.55 16.14 5.13
N GLY A 194 -2.81 14.87 4.80
CA GLY A 194 -3.93 14.49 3.93
C GLY A 194 -5.29 14.85 4.52
N ALA A 195 -5.42 14.82 5.85
CA ALA A 195 -6.63 15.16 6.58
C ALA A 195 -6.83 16.68 6.76
N GLU A 196 -5.79 17.42 7.11
CA GLU A 196 -5.86 18.87 7.28
C GLU A 196 -6.08 19.59 5.95
N GLU A 197 -5.47 19.09 4.87
CA GLU A 197 -5.61 19.66 3.53
C GLU A 197 -6.86 19.15 2.78
N HIS A 198 -7.62 18.20 3.36
CA HIS A 198 -8.76 17.45 2.81
C HIS A 198 -9.44 18.11 1.59
N TYR A 199 -8.95 17.78 0.38
CA TYR A 199 -9.52 18.24 -0.88
C TYR A 199 -10.80 17.46 -1.28
N GLY A 200 -11.86 17.49 -0.46
CA GLY A 200 -13.11 16.75 -0.69
C GLY A 200 -13.10 15.32 -0.10
N ASP A 201 -13.81 14.37 -0.74
CA ASP A 201 -13.91 12.95 -0.33
C ASP A 201 -12.60 12.18 -0.58
N ALA A 202 -11.52 12.59 0.07
CA ALA A 202 -10.23 11.92 0.00
C ALA A 202 -10.21 10.64 0.84
N PHE A 203 -9.53 9.59 0.37
CA PHE A 203 -9.27 8.39 1.18
C PHE A 203 -7.82 7.93 1.02
N CYS A 204 -7.26 7.42 2.13
CA CYS A 204 -5.88 6.96 2.19
C CYS A 204 -5.84 5.45 2.42
N ILE A 205 -5.02 4.74 1.63
CA ILE A 205 -4.79 3.31 1.75
C ILE A 205 -3.33 3.10 2.12
N GLU A 206 -3.11 2.35 3.21
CA GLU A 206 -1.79 1.81 3.54
C GLU A 206 -1.77 0.34 3.13
N TYR A 207 -0.83 -0.02 2.24
CA TYR A 207 -0.66 -1.39 1.76
C TYR A 207 0.80 -1.76 1.60
N SER A 208 1.10 -3.05 1.49
CA SER A 208 2.42 -3.54 1.16
C SER A 208 2.43 -4.45 -0.06
N ILE A 209 3.58 -4.49 -0.71
CA ILE A 209 3.90 -5.43 -1.78
C ILE A 209 5.11 -6.26 -1.32
N ILE A 210 4.98 -7.57 -1.38
CA ILE A 210 6.10 -8.48 -1.11
C ILE A 210 6.73 -8.90 -2.44
N TYR A 211 7.98 -8.49 -2.66
CA TYR A 211 8.75 -8.81 -3.87
C TYR A 211 10.20 -9.15 -3.52
N ALA A 212 10.76 -10.20 -4.13
CA ALA A 212 12.14 -10.64 -3.92
C ALA A 212 12.53 -10.82 -2.42
N ARG A 213 11.57 -11.27 -1.59
CA ARG A 213 11.69 -11.40 -0.11
C ARG A 213 11.81 -10.07 0.65
N GLN A 214 11.54 -8.95 -0.01
CA GLN A 214 11.45 -7.62 0.59
C GLN A 214 9.99 -7.17 0.63
N GLU A 215 9.61 -6.52 1.71
CA GLU A 215 8.27 -5.93 1.88
C GLU A 215 8.39 -4.41 1.71
N TYR A 216 7.75 -3.89 0.67
CA TYR A 216 7.68 -2.47 0.37
C TYR A 216 6.37 -1.92 0.90
N ARG A 217 6.42 -0.81 1.65
CA ARG A 217 5.24 -0.16 2.22
C ARG A 217 4.83 1.02 1.37
N TYR A 218 3.55 1.10 1.05
CA TYR A 218 2.97 2.15 0.24
C TYR A 218 1.91 2.90 1.03
N TYR A 219 1.93 4.21 0.87
CA TYR A 219 0.89 5.12 1.30
C TYR A 219 0.28 5.78 0.06
N LEU A 220 -0.96 5.41 -0.24
CA LEU A 220 -1.70 5.87 -1.40
C LEU A 220 -2.84 6.78 -0.96
N MET A 221 -2.86 7.99 -1.48
CA MET A 221 -3.90 8.98 -1.21
C MET A 221 -4.63 9.31 -2.50
N TYR A 222 -5.94 9.11 -2.47
CA TYR A 222 -6.87 9.60 -3.49
C TYR A 222 -7.49 10.90 -3.01
N PHE A 223 -7.42 11.96 -3.80
CA PHE A 223 -7.99 13.27 -3.47
C PHE A 223 -8.48 14.01 -4.72
N PHE A 224 -9.34 15.00 -4.58
CA PHE A 224 -9.78 15.84 -5.70
C PHE A 224 -8.95 17.13 -5.74
N SER A 225 -8.79 17.80 -6.87
CA SER A 225 -8.09 19.11 -6.91
C SER A 225 -8.89 20.24 -6.26
N ASN A 226 -10.20 20.07 -6.06
CA ASN A 226 -11.09 21.11 -5.55
C ASN A 226 -12.15 20.52 -4.62
N HIS A 227 -12.41 21.19 -3.49
CA HIS A 227 -13.46 20.82 -2.51
C HIS A 227 -14.89 20.83 -3.07
N SER A 228 -15.11 21.46 -4.24
CA SER A 228 -16.47 21.79 -4.67
C SER A 228 -17.13 20.77 -5.61
N TRP A 229 -16.42 19.94 -6.38
CA TRP A 229 -17.02 19.25 -7.55
C TRP A 229 -16.58 17.80 -7.76
N ASN A 230 -17.55 16.93 -8.11
CA ASN A 230 -17.42 15.51 -8.52
C ASN A 230 -16.87 15.30 -9.95
N ALA A 231 -16.36 16.35 -10.61
CA ALA A 231 -16.04 16.35 -12.04
C ALA A 231 -14.55 16.59 -12.36
N ASP A 232 -13.73 16.91 -11.35
CA ASP A 232 -12.28 16.99 -11.52
C ASP A 232 -11.65 15.59 -11.47
N PRO A 233 -10.56 15.33 -12.20
CA PRO A 233 -9.85 14.06 -12.10
C PRO A 233 -9.40 13.84 -10.65
N SER A 234 -9.67 12.65 -10.11
CA SER A 234 -9.10 12.22 -8.85
C SER A 234 -7.58 12.22 -9.00
N ASN A 235 -6.89 13.04 -8.23
CA ASN A 235 -5.44 13.00 -8.09
C ASN A 235 -5.06 11.83 -7.19
N ILE A 236 -3.91 11.24 -7.51
CA ILE A 236 -3.37 10.08 -6.82
C ILE A 236 -1.95 10.45 -6.40
N LEU A 237 -1.69 10.45 -5.10
CA LEU A 237 -0.34 10.51 -4.57
C LEU A 237 0.00 9.15 -4.01
N ASN A 238 0.99 8.48 -4.61
CA ASN A 238 1.46 7.19 -4.12
C ASN A 238 2.91 7.28 -3.66
N VAL A 239 3.12 7.05 -2.36
CA VAL A 239 4.42 7.15 -1.71
C VAL A 239 4.90 5.77 -1.30
N CYS A 240 6.00 5.32 -1.89
CA CYS A 240 6.72 4.12 -1.44
C CYS A 240 7.68 4.50 -0.31
N VAL A 241 7.66 3.78 0.80
CA VAL A 241 8.59 3.96 1.91
C VAL A 241 9.48 2.73 2.04
N THR A 242 10.78 2.97 2.09
CA THR A 242 11.79 1.93 2.33
C THR A 242 12.66 2.30 3.53
N THR A 243 13.25 1.29 4.16
CA THR A 243 14.23 1.50 5.23
C THR A 243 15.44 0.62 5.02
N THR A 244 16.62 1.22 5.19
CA THR A 244 17.90 0.56 5.09
C THR A 244 18.68 0.80 6.38
N ILE A 245 19.18 -0.29 6.98
CA ILE A 245 20.13 -0.19 8.09
C ILE A 245 21.52 -0.10 7.51
N VAL A 246 22.21 1.01 7.73
CA VAL A 246 23.58 1.25 7.30
C VAL A 246 24.58 0.71 8.33
N PRO A 247 25.74 0.20 7.89
CA PRO A 247 26.80 -0.31 8.77
C PRO A 247 27.28 0.69 9.82
N GLY A 248 27.59 0.19 11.01
CA GLY A 248 28.24 0.93 12.10
C GLY A 248 27.32 1.18 13.28
N ILE A 249 27.90 1.67 14.37
CA ILE A 249 27.21 1.95 15.63
C ILE A 249 27.62 3.35 16.09
N PHE A 250 26.64 4.21 16.36
CA PHE A 250 26.86 5.45 17.07
C PHE A 250 26.93 5.17 18.57
N ASP A 251 27.95 5.70 19.24
CA ASP A 251 27.95 5.70 20.70
C ASP A 251 26.78 6.56 21.20
N SER A 252 26.00 6.02 22.13
CA SER A 252 24.92 6.73 22.82
C SER A 252 25.33 8.13 23.31
N LYS A 253 26.60 8.29 23.73
CA LYS A 253 27.16 9.56 24.19
C LYS A 253 27.29 10.58 23.07
N ASP A 254 27.58 10.16 21.85
CA ASP A 254 27.80 11.05 20.70
C ASP A 254 26.49 11.61 20.17
N VAL A 255 25.40 10.85 20.30
CA VAL A 255 24.07 11.21 19.77
C VAL A 255 23.11 11.74 20.84
N ARG A 256 23.59 11.96 22.08
CA ARG A 256 22.75 12.39 23.20
C ARG A 256 22.04 13.73 22.97
N PHE A 257 22.66 14.64 22.23
CA PHE A 257 22.12 15.96 21.91
C PHE A 257 21.41 16.04 20.55
N THR A 258 21.33 14.92 19.83
CA THR A 258 20.63 14.91 18.54
C THR A 258 19.13 15.09 18.75
N HIS A 259 18.50 15.84 17.85
CA HIS A 259 17.07 16.12 17.90
C HIS A 259 16.24 14.82 17.98
N PRO A 260 15.18 14.75 18.81
CA PRO A 260 14.39 13.54 18.99
C PRO A 260 13.74 12.99 17.70
N SER A 261 13.42 13.87 16.73
CA SER A 261 12.89 13.44 15.43
C SER A 261 13.88 12.63 14.58
N LYS A 262 15.17 12.64 14.92
CA LYS A 262 16.20 11.78 14.29
C LYS A 262 16.37 10.44 15.00
N LYS A 263 15.84 10.24 16.21
CA LYS A 263 15.99 8.99 16.96
C LYS A 263 14.75 8.13 16.79
N THR A 264 14.93 6.83 16.70
CA THR A 264 13.85 5.84 16.66
C THR A 264 14.28 4.56 17.35
N TYR A 265 13.36 3.61 17.47
CA TYR A 265 13.64 2.27 17.96
C TYR A 265 12.92 1.23 17.09
N CYS A 266 13.49 0.04 17.06
CA CYS A 266 12.84 -1.13 16.49
C CYS A 266 11.81 -1.67 17.50
N LYS A 267 10.56 -1.81 17.06
CA LYS A 267 9.42 -2.23 17.89
C LYS A 267 9.50 -3.68 18.34
N GLU A 268 10.26 -4.52 17.62
CA GLU A 268 10.38 -5.95 17.91
C GLU A 268 11.42 -6.24 19.01
N ASP A 269 12.58 -5.60 18.96
CA ASP A 269 13.71 -5.88 19.86
C ASP A 269 14.10 -4.71 20.78
N GLY A 270 13.45 -3.54 20.62
CA GLY A 270 13.67 -2.35 21.43
C GLY A 270 14.99 -1.61 21.17
N LYS A 271 15.78 -2.05 20.18
CA LYS A 271 17.06 -1.40 19.87
C LYS A 271 16.84 0.01 19.32
N GLU A 272 17.72 0.92 19.70
CA GLU A 272 17.69 2.31 19.26
C GLU A 272 18.49 2.51 17.98
N TYR A 273 17.98 3.41 17.14
CA TYR A 273 18.57 3.76 15.86
C TYR A 273 18.55 5.27 15.66
N LEU A 274 19.57 5.78 15.00
CA LEU A 274 19.63 7.14 14.49
C LEU A 274 19.26 7.14 13.00
N MET A 275 18.31 7.99 12.62
CA MET A 275 18.08 8.36 11.24
C MET A 275 19.24 9.23 10.77
N VAL A 276 20.09 8.64 9.94
CA VAL A 276 21.26 9.30 9.36
C VAL A 276 20.82 10.19 8.20
N LEU A 277 19.90 9.67 7.40
CA LEU A 277 19.45 10.31 6.18
C LEU A 277 18.01 9.90 5.89
N MET A 278 17.19 10.86 5.45
CA MET A 278 15.96 10.57 4.75
C MET A 278 15.98 11.27 3.41
N THR A 279 15.67 10.55 2.34
CA THR A 279 15.52 11.13 1.00
C THR A 279 14.12 10.95 0.49
N MET A 280 13.67 11.86 -0.37
CA MET A 280 12.50 11.66 -1.20
C MET A 280 12.89 11.88 -2.65
N ASP A 281 12.72 10.84 -3.45
CA ASP A 281 12.71 10.97 -4.90
C ASP A 281 11.27 11.20 -5.33
N ASN A 282 11.03 12.14 -6.24
CA ASN A 282 9.69 12.42 -6.73
C ASN A 282 9.75 12.58 -8.24
N ASP A 283 9.07 11.68 -8.95
CA ASP A 283 8.89 11.78 -10.39
C ASP A 283 7.62 12.58 -10.75
N VAL A 284 6.93 13.17 -9.76
CA VAL A 284 5.74 14.01 -9.98
C VAL A 284 6.09 15.30 -10.72
N SER A 285 5.58 15.41 -11.94
CA SER A 285 5.59 16.66 -12.71
C SER A 285 4.23 17.33 -12.64
N VAL A 286 4.16 18.54 -12.08
CA VAL A 286 2.90 19.28 -12.05
C VAL A 286 2.73 20.00 -13.38
N LYS A 287 1.69 19.64 -14.14
CA LYS A 287 1.38 20.28 -15.42
C LYS A 287 0.44 21.45 -15.20
N PHE A 288 0.96 22.66 -15.36
CA PHE A 288 0.15 23.87 -15.33
C PHE A 288 -0.45 24.12 -16.71
N VAL A 289 -1.78 24.28 -16.78
CA VAL A 289 -2.47 24.68 -18.00
C VAL A 289 -2.69 26.19 -17.98
N SER A 290 -2.05 26.90 -18.89
CA SER A 290 -2.29 28.33 -19.10
C SER A 290 -3.07 28.53 -20.40
N VAL A 291 -4.10 29.38 -20.37
CA VAL A 291 -4.82 29.79 -21.58
C VAL A 291 -4.20 31.07 -22.10
N GLY A 292 -3.58 30.98 -23.28
CA GLY A 292 -2.99 32.12 -23.98
C GLY A 292 -4.05 33.15 -24.38
N LYS A 293 -3.62 34.38 -24.69
CA LYS A 293 -4.53 35.45 -25.17
C LYS A 293 -5.29 35.08 -26.45
N ASP A 294 -4.79 34.09 -27.18
CA ASP A 294 -5.37 33.50 -28.40
C ASP A 294 -6.30 32.31 -28.11
N LYS A 295 -6.60 32.03 -26.83
CA LYS A 295 -7.33 30.84 -26.36
C LYS A 295 -6.61 29.51 -26.63
N SER A 296 -5.32 29.53 -26.96
CA SER A 296 -4.53 28.29 -27.01
C SER A 296 -4.23 27.80 -25.60
N GLU A 297 -4.42 26.51 -25.36
CA GLU A 297 -3.96 25.87 -24.13
C GLU A 297 -2.46 25.59 -24.25
N LYS A 298 -1.67 26.13 -23.31
CA LYS A 298 -0.26 25.80 -23.14
C LYS A 298 -0.08 25.06 -21.83
N GLN A 299 0.39 23.83 -21.94
CA GLN A 299 0.89 23.06 -20.82
C GLN A 299 2.35 23.45 -20.55
N THR A 300 2.67 23.78 -19.31
CA THR A 300 4.04 23.95 -18.83
C THR A 300 4.27 22.98 -17.69
N ASP A 301 5.32 22.18 -17.81
CA ASP A 301 5.75 21.27 -16.76
C ASP A 301 6.50 22.08 -15.69
N GLY A 302 5.99 22.06 -14.46
CA GLY A 302 6.72 22.53 -13.29
C GLY A 302 7.40 21.34 -12.61
N ASP A 303 8.71 21.42 -12.41
CA ASP A 303 9.44 20.52 -11.55
C ASP A 303 9.26 20.99 -10.11
N VAL A 304 8.36 20.33 -9.39
CA VAL A 304 7.97 20.72 -8.02
C VAL A 304 8.87 20.04 -6.98
N ALA A 305 9.52 18.93 -7.32
CA ALA A 305 10.05 18.04 -6.31
C ALA A 305 11.20 17.11 -6.74
N GLY A 306 12.18 17.59 -7.53
CA GLY A 306 13.42 16.82 -7.71
C GLY A 306 14.06 16.32 -6.39
N ASN A 307 14.88 15.27 -6.46
CA ASN A 307 15.54 14.58 -5.33
C ASN A 307 15.90 15.47 -4.13
N ARG A 308 15.24 15.26 -2.98
CA ARG A 308 15.47 16.03 -1.74
C ARG A 308 16.05 15.18 -0.63
N VAL A 309 16.88 15.83 0.19
CA VAL A 309 17.48 15.28 1.41
C VAL A 309 16.87 16.00 2.60
N TYR A 310 16.37 15.24 3.56
CA TYR A 310 15.83 15.75 4.82
C TYR A 310 16.73 15.30 5.96
N ASP A 311 17.10 16.29 6.77
CA ASP A 311 17.87 16.07 7.96
C ASP A 311 17.02 15.33 8.99
N ASN A 312 15.76 15.73 9.16
CA ASN A 312 14.86 15.10 10.11
C ASN A 312 13.38 15.12 9.67
N LEU A 313 12.51 14.39 10.39
CA LEU A 313 11.07 14.33 10.04
C LEU A 313 10.36 15.70 10.05
N MET A 314 10.82 16.68 10.86
CA MET A 314 10.23 18.02 10.85
C MET A 314 10.50 18.74 9.53
N ASP A 315 11.71 18.60 8.99
CA ASP A 315 12.09 19.25 7.72
C ASP A 315 11.23 18.70 6.58
N PHE A 316 10.95 17.39 6.60
CA PHE A 316 10.03 16.74 5.67
C PHE A 316 8.60 17.24 5.84
N SER A 317 8.10 17.34 7.07
CA SER A 317 6.75 17.83 7.33
C SER A 317 6.54 19.24 6.78
N VAL A 318 7.52 20.14 6.96
CA VAL A 318 7.46 21.52 6.43
C VAL A 318 7.40 21.51 4.90
N TRP A 319 8.22 20.67 4.27
CA TRP A 319 8.19 20.53 2.81
C TRP A 319 6.85 19.97 2.31
N LEU A 320 6.32 18.93 2.95
CA LEU A 320 5.06 18.31 2.56
C LEU A 320 3.89 19.30 2.61
N SER A 321 3.86 20.16 3.64
CA SER A 321 2.90 21.26 3.71
C SER A 321 3.06 22.25 2.54
N ALA A 322 4.29 22.61 2.18
CA ALA A 322 4.53 23.50 1.03
C ALA A 322 4.10 22.84 -0.29
N PHE A 323 4.37 21.55 -0.48
CA PHE A 323 3.93 20.77 -1.63
C PHE A 323 2.41 20.77 -1.80
N HIS A 324 1.66 20.54 -0.72
CA HIS A 324 0.20 20.61 -0.76
C HIS A 324 -0.33 22.01 -1.08
N GLN A 325 0.34 23.06 -0.57
CA GLN A 325 -0.01 24.44 -0.91
C GLN A 325 0.19 24.74 -2.41
N GLU A 326 1.28 24.24 -3.01
CA GLU A 326 1.52 24.42 -4.44
C GLU A 326 0.46 23.71 -5.29
N ILE A 327 0.09 22.47 -4.95
CA ILE A 327 -1.03 21.76 -5.60
C ILE A 327 -2.33 22.55 -5.50
N ARG A 328 -2.61 23.15 -4.35
CA ARG A 328 -3.84 23.93 -4.14
C ARG A 328 -3.88 25.21 -4.99
N MET A 329 -2.72 25.76 -5.34
CA MET A 329 -2.59 26.98 -6.14
C MET A 329 -2.56 26.73 -7.64
N ALA A 330 -2.19 25.51 -8.07
CA ALA A 330 -2.23 25.05 -9.45
C ALA A 330 -3.68 24.86 -9.94
#